data_AF-A0A7S0AS59-F1
#
_entry.id   AF-A0A7S0AS59-F1
#
_cell.length_a   1.000
_cell.length_b   1.000
_cell.length_c   1.000
_cell.angle_alpha   90.00
_cell.angle_beta   90.00
_cell.angle_gamma   90.00
#
_symmetry.space_group_name_H-M   'P 1'
#
loop_
_entity.id
_entity.type
_entity.pdbx_description
1 polymer ?
#
loop_
_entity_poly.entity_id
_entity_poly.type
_entity_poly.pdbx_seq_one_letter_code
_entity_poly.pdbx_strand_id
1 'polypeptide(L)'
;MPSSQTTKSWERGAKLVKKTDLENEYLDTIRKTHDPAMHVKTIEDELRGTMGKALGKQGEKVLRFVRAMAQERQRYDELLKKGDTPLDSKDVIKTAERYNELRKEAIKARWELLVHRQAVGFIVDNHNTIARHFPIGPPLSIETIGDDRKGGGGGNKENGKAESKKQKFGTQTDWWQRIGRWR
;
A
#
# COMPACT_ATOMS: atom_id res chain seq x y z
N MET A 1 -49.49 -13.21 24.13
CA MET A 1 -48.45 -14.00 24.84
C MET A 1 -47.09 -13.56 24.33
N PRO A 2 -46.32 -12.73 25.06
CA PRO A 2 -44.97 -12.36 24.63
C PRO A 2 -44.02 -13.55 24.85
N SER A 3 -43.25 -13.91 23.83
CA SER A 3 -42.30 -15.01 23.88
C SER A 3 -41.09 -14.63 24.74
N SER A 4 -40.81 -15.45 25.75
CA SER A 4 -39.61 -15.36 26.58
C SER A 4 -38.40 -15.70 25.72
N GLN A 5 -37.72 -14.69 25.18
CA GLN A 5 -36.42 -14.88 24.54
C GLN A 5 -35.43 -15.31 25.63
N THR A 6 -35.00 -16.56 25.57
CA THR A 6 -33.97 -17.13 26.44
C THR A 6 -32.63 -16.43 26.17
N THR A 7 -32.35 -15.38 26.93
CA THR A 7 -31.02 -14.74 26.93
C THR A 7 -29.94 -15.78 27.21
N LYS A 8 -28.84 -15.74 26.43
CA LYS A 8 -27.72 -16.68 26.56
C LYS A 8 -27.14 -16.60 27.98
N SER A 9 -26.72 -17.72 28.55
CA SER A 9 -26.28 -17.83 29.95
C SER A 9 -25.19 -16.80 30.33
N TRP A 10 -24.25 -16.53 29.42
CA TRP A 10 -23.21 -15.51 29.60
C TRP A 10 -23.76 -14.08 29.71
N GLU A 11 -24.82 -13.76 28.97
CA GLU A 11 -25.42 -12.43 28.93
C GLU A 11 -26.15 -12.12 30.25
N ARG A 12 -26.78 -13.15 30.84
CA ARG A 12 -27.36 -13.05 32.19
C ARG A 12 -26.28 -12.81 33.25
N GLY A 13 -25.17 -13.56 33.17
CA GLY A 13 -24.02 -13.37 34.07
C GLY A 13 -23.45 -11.96 33.98
N ALA A 14 -23.20 -11.45 32.77
CA ALA A 14 -22.69 -10.10 32.58
C ALA A 14 -23.65 -9.02 33.11
N LYS A 15 -24.97 -9.19 32.92
CA LYS A 15 -25.99 -8.29 33.47
C LYS A 15 -26.01 -8.31 35.00
N LEU A 16 -25.80 -9.46 35.64
CA LEU A 16 -25.71 -9.60 37.09
C LEU A 16 -24.45 -8.92 37.64
N VAL A 17 -23.30 -9.13 37.00
CA VAL A 17 -22.04 -8.47 37.37
C VAL A 17 -22.17 -6.94 37.24
N LYS A 18 -22.88 -6.43 36.22
CA LYS A 18 -23.10 -4.99 36.01
C LYS A 18 -24.04 -4.35 37.05
N LYS A 19 -24.98 -5.10 37.65
CA LYS A 19 -25.91 -4.60 38.66
C LYS A 19 -25.24 -4.49 40.02
N THR A 20 -24.72 -3.31 40.35
CA THR A 20 -24.01 -3.01 41.61
C THR A 20 -24.90 -3.03 42.85
N ASP A 21 -26.22 -3.01 42.68
CA ASP A 21 -27.18 -2.94 43.79
C ASP A 21 -27.35 -4.26 44.56
N LEU A 22 -26.72 -5.34 44.09
CA LEU A 22 -26.75 -6.65 44.72
C LEU A 22 -25.45 -6.90 45.49
N GLU A 23 -25.56 -7.03 46.81
CA GLU A 23 -24.49 -7.52 47.67
C GLU A 23 -24.31 -9.02 47.44
N ASN A 24 -23.24 -9.37 46.73
CA ASN A 24 -22.85 -10.75 46.49
C ASN A 24 -21.33 -10.83 46.41
N GLU A 25 -20.71 -11.45 47.41
CA GLU A 25 -19.26 -11.57 47.57
C GLU A 25 -18.57 -12.18 46.34
N TYR A 26 -19.21 -13.14 45.67
CA TYR A 26 -18.71 -13.74 44.44
C TYR A 26 -18.70 -12.74 43.28
N LEU A 27 -19.77 -11.96 43.10
CA LEU A 27 -19.84 -10.94 42.05
C LEU A 27 -18.88 -9.78 42.33
N ASP A 28 -18.66 -9.42 43.59
CA ASP A 28 -17.70 -8.39 43.98
C ASP A 28 -16.25 -8.82 43.76
N THR A 29 -15.95 -10.10 43.97
CA THR A 29 -14.64 -10.67 43.60
C THR A 29 -14.40 -10.58 42.09
N ILE A 30 -15.42 -10.88 41.27
CA ILE A 30 -15.35 -10.74 39.81
C ILE A 30 -15.15 -9.27 39.40
N ARG A 31 -15.90 -8.33 39.98
CA ARG A 31 -15.76 -6.89 39.71
C ARG A 31 -14.38 -6.35 40.06
N LYS A 32 -13.79 -6.81 41.17
CA LYS A 32 -12.43 -6.45 41.60
C LYS A 32 -11.36 -7.03 40.69
N THR A 33 -11.58 -8.24 40.17
CA THR A 33 -10.59 -8.98 39.37
C THR A 33 -10.64 -8.60 37.88
N HIS A 34 -11.82 -8.29 37.37
CA HIS A 34 -12.05 -8.03 35.95
C HIS A 34 -12.67 -6.66 35.75
N ASP A 35 -11.85 -5.70 35.36
CA ASP A 35 -12.31 -4.42 34.82
C ASP A 35 -12.51 -4.52 33.30
N PRO A 36 -13.76 -4.45 32.79
CA PRO A 36 -14.03 -4.50 31.36
C PRO A 36 -13.33 -3.39 30.57
N ALA A 37 -13.12 -2.20 31.15
CA ALA A 37 -12.46 -1.11 30.46
C ALA A 37 -10.98 -1.44 30.23
N MET A 38 -10.31 -1.98 31.24
CA MET A 38 -8.96 -2.56 31.11
C MET A 38 -8.90 -3.66 30.05
N HIS A 39 -9.85 -4.61 30.04
CA HIS A 39 -9.84 -5.70 29.05
C HIS A 39 -10.01 -5.20 27.61
N VAL A 40 -10.93 -4.25 27.40
CA VAL A 40 -11.11 -3.61 26.10
C VAL A 40 -9.82 -2.93 25.66
N LYS A 41 -9.18 -2.16 26.56
CA LYS A 41 -7.91 -1.50 26.28
C LYS A 41 -6.80 -2.50 25.93
N THR A 42 -6.68 -3.60 26.66
CA THR A 42 -5.69 -4.65 26.37
C THR A 42 -5.90 -5.23 24.96
N ILE A 43 -7.14 -5.54 24.59
CA ILE A 43 -7.48 -6.04 23.25
C ILE A 43 -7.17 -5.00 22.18
N GLU A 44 -7.48 -3.72 22.42
CA GLU A 44 -7.13 -2.63 21.51
C GLU A 44 -5.63 -2.52 21.28
N ASP A 45 -4.83 -2.58 22.34
CA ASP A 45 -3.37 -2.46 22.26
C ASP A 45 -2.75 -3.68 21.55
N GLU A 46 -3.25 -4.88 21.81
CA GLU A 46 -2.85 -6.09 21.09
C GLU A 46 -3.19 -6.01 19.59
N LEU A 47 -4.40 -5.54 19.27
CA LEU A 47 -4.83 -5.36 17.88
C LEU A 47 -3.97 -4.32 17.16
N ARG A 48 -3.71 -3.17 17.79
CA ARG A 48 -2.81 -2.15 17.24
C ARG A 48 -1.39 -2.69 17.05
N GLY A 49 -0.89 -3.47 18.00
CA GLY A 49 0.42 -4.12 17.92
C GLY A 49 0.52 -5.10 16.74
N THR A 50 -0.50 -5.93 16.53
CA THR A 50 -0.53 -6.89 15.42
C THR A 50 -0.64 -6.18 14.06
N MET A 51 -1.50 -5.18 13.94
CA MET A 51 -1.62 -4.34 12.74
C MET A 51 -0.31 -3.60 12.43
N GLY A 52 0.32 -3.01 13.45
CA GLY A 52 1.60 -2.32 13.31
C GLY A 52 2.71 -3.24 12.80
N LYS A 53 2.81 -4.46 13.35
CA LYS A 53 3.76 -5.49 12.87
C LYS A 53 3.49 -5.88 11.41
N ALA A 54 2.22 -6.07 11.04
CA ALA A 54 1.85 -6.42 9.68
C ALA A 54 2.20 -5.30 8.68
N LEU A 55 1.90 -4.04 9.02
CA LEU A 55 2.29 -2.87 8.22
C LEU A 55 3.81 -2.71 8.12
N GLY A 56 4.53 -2.95 9.22
CA GLY A 56 5.99 -2.94 9.25
C GLY A 56 6.60 -3.91 8.23
N LYS A 57 6.14 -5.17 8.22
CA LYS A 57 6.57 -6.19 7.23
C LYS A 57 6.30 -5.77 5.78
N GLN A 58 5.18 -5.08 5.54
CA GLN A 58 4.87 -4.56 4.20
C GLN A 58 5.77 -3.38 3.82
N GLY A 59 6.09 -2.50 4.77
CA GLY A 59 7.10 -1.46 4.59
C GLY A 59 8.47 -2.03 4.26
N GLU A 60 8.89 -3.09 4.96
CA GLU A 60 10.15 -3.79 4.69
C GLU A 60 10.19 -4.39 3.28
N LYS A 61 9.07 -4.91 2.78
CA LYS A 61 8.95 -5.40 1.39
C LYS A 61 9.25 -4.29 0.38
N VAL A 62 8.72 -3.08 0.58
CA VAL A 62 9.01 -1.92 -0.27
C VAL A 62 10.49 -1.55 -0.18
N LEU A 63 11.04 -1.43 1.03
CA LEU A 63 12.45 -1.07 1.25
C LEU A 63 13.41 -2.08 0.62
N ARG A 64 13.08 -3.37 0.64
CA ARG A 64 13.89 -4.41 -0.01
C ARG A 64 14.02 -4.14 -1.50
N PHE A 65 12.92 -3.82 -2.18
CA PHE A 65 12.97 -3.50 -3.62
C PHE A 65 13.70 -2.19 -3.88
N VAL A 66 13.48 -1.15 -3.06
CA VAL A 66 14.19 0.14 -3.20
C VAL A 66 15.71 -0.04 -3.01
N ARG A 67 16.15 -0.85 -2.05
CA ARG A 67 17.58 -1.17 -1.86
C ARG A 67 18.15 -1.94 -3.04
N ALA A 68 17.43 -2.94 -3.55
CA ALA A 68 17.85 -3.68 -4.74
C ALA A 68 17.94 -2.77 -5.98
N MET A 69 16.99 -1.85 -6.15
CA MET A 69 17.05 -0.82 -7.20
C MET A 69 18.30 0.06 -7.06
N ALA A 70 18.64 0.50 -5.85
CA ALA A 70 19.83 1.31 -5.62
C ALA A 70 21.12 0.57 -6.01
N GLN A 71 21.20 -0.74 -5.74
CA GLN A 71 22.32 -1.58 -6.15
C GLN A 71 22.41 -1.70 -7.67
N GLU A 72 21.31 -1.98 -8.36
CA GLU A 72 21.30 -2.05 -9.83
C GLU A 72 21.60 -0.68 -10.46
N ARG A 73 21.15 0.41 -9.85
CA ARG A 73 21.48 1.76 -10.30
C ARG A 73 22.98 2.05 -10.17
N GLN A 74 23.59 1.68 -9.04
CA GLN A 74 25.03 1.83 -8.87
C GLN A 74 25.80 1.01 -9.91
N ARG A 75 25.39 -0.23 -10.17
CA ARG A 75 26.00 -1.07 -11.23
C ARG A 75 25.88 -0.44 -12.61
N TYR A 76 24.72 0.13 -12.92
CA TYR A 76 24.48 0.85 -14.17
C TYR A 76 25.44 2.05 -14.30
N ASP A 77 25.54 2.88 -13.26
CA ASP A 77 26.41 4.04 -13.24
C ASP A 77 27.91 3.65 -13.34
N GLU A 78 28.32 2.52 -12.74
CA GLU A 78 29.68 1.97 -12.84
C GLU A 78 30.00 1.47 -14.26
N LEU A 79 29.05 0.80 -14.93
CA LEU A 79 29.21 0.36 -16.33
C LEU A 79 29.35 1.55 -17.29
N LEU A 80 28.64 2.64 -17.05
CA LEU A 80 28.77 3.87 -17.84
C LEU A 80 30.11 4.58 -17.58
N LYS A 81 30.59 4.60 -16.33
CA LYS A 81 31.86 5.25 -15.97
C LYS A 81 33.11 4.53 -16.51
N LYS A 82 33.03 3.23 -16.77
CA LYS A 82 34.16 2.45 -17.33
C LYS A 82 34.55 2.83 -18.76
N GLY A 83 33.87 3.81 -19.38
CA GLY A 83 34.39 4.58 -20.52
C GLY A 83 34.35 3.89 -21.88
N ASP A 84 34.29 2.55 -21.93
CA ASP A 84 34.34 1.75 -23.17
C ASP A 84 33.07 0.94 -23.44
N THR A 85 32.06 1.03 -22.58
CA THR A 85 30.77 0.34 -22.80
C THR A 85 29.77 1.31 -23.41
N PRO A 86 29.39 1.15 -24.70
CA PRO A 86 28.28 1.91 -25.29
C PRO A 86 27.02 1.78 -24.45
N LEU A 87 26.13 2.78 -24.49
CA LEU A 87 24.81 2.69 -23.85
C LEU A 87 24.03 1.44 -24.30
N ASP A 88 24.29 0.99 -25.53
CA ASP A 88 23.68 -0.19 -26.14
C ASP A 88 24.38 -1.50 -25.79
N SER A 89 25.37 -1.45 -24.90
CA SER A 89 25.98 -2.67 -24.37
C SER A 89 24.90 -3.54 -23.75
N LYS A 90 24.92 -4.83 -24.11
CA LYS A 90 24.00 -5.83 -23.58
C LYS A 90 23.96 -5.82 -22.05
N ASP A 91 25.07 -5.51 -21.39
CA ASP A 91 25.15 -5.47 -19.94
C ASP A 91 24.48 -4.22 -19.35
N VAL A 92 24.65 -3.06 -19.99
CA VAL A 92 23.98 -1.80 -19.60
C VAL A 92 22.47 -1.93 -19.75
N ILE A 93 22.00 -2.47 -20.88
CA ILE A 93 20.58 -2.73 -21.14
C ILE A 93 20.01 -3.70 -20.10
N LYS A 94 20.67 -4.84 -19.86
CA LYS A 94 20.20 -5.82 -18.86
C LYS A 94 20.11 -5.24 -17.45
N THR A 95 21.08 -4.42 -17.05
CA THR A 95 21.04 -3.76 -15.74
C THR A 95 19.90 -2.74 -15.66
N ALA A 96 19.67 -1.97 -16.73
CA ALA A 96 18.53 -1.04 -16.80
C ALA A 96 17.18 -1.77 -16.77
N GLU A 97 17.04 -2.90 -17.48
CA GLU A 97 15.85 -3.77 -17.43
C GLU A 97 15.60 -4.29 -16.02
N ARG A 98 16.61 -4.83 -15.35
CA ARG A 98 16.50 -5.31 -13.97
C ARG A 98 16.09 -4.21 -13.00
N TYR A 99 16.70 -3.03 -13.11
CA TYR A 99 16.28 -1.86 -12.32
C TYR A 99 14.81 -1.52 -12.57
N ASN A 100 14.37 -1.52 -13.84
CA ASN A 100 13.00 -1.19 -14.21
C ASN A 100 11.98 -2.25 -13.75
N GLU A 101 12.33 -3.53 -13.75
CA GLU A 101 11.50 -4.59 -13.16
C GLU A 101 11.39 -4.45 -11.63
N LEU A 102 12.52 -4.23 -10.94
CA LEU A 102 12.52 -3.95 -9.50
C LEU A 102 11.70 -2.70 -9.16
N ARG A 103 11.72 -1.68 -10.04
CA ARG A 103 10.89 -0.48 -9.91
C ARG A 103 9.41 -0.79 -10.01
N LYS A 104 8.98 -1.64 -10.94
CA LYS A 104 7.58 -2.07 -11.05
C LYS A 104 7.14 -2.80 -9.78
N GLU A 105 7.97 -3.71 -9.28
CA GLU A 105 7.72 -4.43 -8.02
C GLU A 105 7.67 -3.50 -6.81
N ALA A 106 8.56 -2.50 -6.74
CA ALA A 106 8.54 -1.49 -5.68
C ALA A 106 7.25 -0.65 -5.72
N ILE A 107 6.78 -0.25 -6.90
CA ILE A 107 5.53 0.51 -7.07
C ILE A 107 4.34 -0.33 -6.62
N LYS A 108 4.29 -1.60 -7.03
CA LYS A 108 3.24 -2.54 -6.63
C LYS A 108 3.22 -2.73 -5.12
N ALA A 109 4.37 -3.03 -4.50
CA ALA A 109 4.48 -3.19 -3.06
C ALA A 109 4.09 -1.90 -2.30
N ARG A 110 4.44 -0.73 -2.85
CA ARG A 110 4.06 0.57 -2.26
C ARG A 110 2.54 0.80 -2.32
N TRP A 111 1.90 0.39 -3.42
CA TRP A 111 0.44 0.43 -3.54
C TRP A 111 -0.23 -0.54 -2.55
N GLU A 112 0.27 -1.76 -2.41
CA GLU A 112 -0.23 -2.74 -1.41
C GLU A 112 -0.15 -2.16 0.01
N LEU A 113 0.98 -1.55 0.38
CA LEU A 113 1.15 -0.90 1.67
C LEU A 113 0.15 0.25 1.88
N LEU A 114 -0.11 1.04 0.84
CA LEU A 114 -1.08 2.13 0.89
C LEU A 114 -2.49 1.61 1.17
N VAL A 115 -2.92 0.58 0.44
CA VAL A 115 -4.23 -0.08 0.62
C VAL A 115 -4.36 -0.64 2.04
N HIS A 116 -3.35 -1.34 2.53
CA HIS A 116 -3.37 -1.88 3.90
C HIS A 116 -3.47 -0.78 4.95
N ARG A 117 -2.76 0.34 4.76
CA ARG A 117 -2.87 1.51 5.66
C ARG A 117 -4.27 2.11 5.66
N GLN A 118 -4.91 2.23 4.49
CA GLN A 118 -6.30 2.71 4.41
C GLN A 118 -7.26 1.74 5.12
N ALA A 119 -7.08 0.43 4.94
CA ALA A 119 -7.91 -0.59 5.56
C ALA A 119 -7.88 -0.55 7.11
N VAL A 120 -6.78 -0.09 7.71
CA VAL A 120 -6.66 0.07 9.17
C VAL A 120 -6.93 1.51 9.65
N GLY A 121 -7.43 2.39 8.78
CA GLY A 121 -7.91 3.72 9.16
C GLY A 121 -6.93 4.89 8.93
N PHE A 122 -5.77 4.68 8.31
CA PHE A 122 -4.90 5.79 7.89
C PHE A 122 -5.42 6.41 6.57
N ILE A 123 -6.41 7.30 6.68
CA ILE A 123 -7.08 7.91 5.54
C ILE A 123 -6.45 9.28 5.20
N VAL A 124 -6.15 10.09 6.22
CA VAL A 124 -5.61 11.45 6.05
C VAL A 124 -4.14 11.40 5.63
N ASP A 125 -3.80 12.13 4.57
CA ASP A 125 -2.43 12.31 4.04
C ASP A 125 -1.63 11.01 3.79
N ASN A 126 -2.32 9.88 3.58
CA ASN A 126 -1.66 8.57 3.50
C ASN A 126 -0.74 8.47 2.28
N HIS A 127 -1.15 9.03 1.14
CA HIS A 127 -0.39 8.98 -0.11
C HIS A 127 0.95 9.72 0.01
N ASN A 128 0.93 10.95 0.53
CA ASN A 128 2.15 11.75 0.68
C ASN A 128 3.07 11.17 1.75
N THR A 129 2.50 10.69 2.86
CA THR A 129 3.27 9.97 3.89
C THR A 129 4.01 8.79 3.28
N ILE A 130 3.34 7.94 2.51
CA ILE A 130 3.97 6.78 1.86
C ILE A 130 5.00 7.21 0.80
N ALA A 131 4.69 8.19 -0.03
CA ALA A 131 5.62 8.68 -1.05
C ALA A 131 6.92 9.26 -0.44
N ARG A 132 6.80 9.97 0.69
CA ARG A 132 7.93 10.55 1.42
C ARG A 132 8.81 9.49 2.09
N HIS A 133 8.21 8.49 2.72
CA HIS A 133 8.95 7.44 3.43
C HIS A 133 9.52 6.36 2.48
N PHE A 134 8.90 6.15 1.33
CA PHE A 134 9.31 5.15 0.34
C PHE A 134 9.46 5.79 -1.06
N PRO A 135 10.51 6.62 -1.24
CA PRO A 135 10.78 7.25 -2.53
C PRO A 135 11.19 6.21 -3.57
N ILE A 136 10.60 6.31 -4.76
CA ILE A 136 10.92 5.45 -5.91
C ILE A 136 11.31 6.38 -7.06
N GLY A 137 12.54 6.22 -7.56
CA GLY A 137 13.07 7.06 -8.64
C GLY A 137 12.39 6.85 -9.99
N PRO A 138 12.74 7.65 -11.01
CA PRO A 138 12.28 7.44 -12.38
C PRO A 138 12.85 6.13 -12.96
N PRO A 139 12.25 5.60 -14.05
CA PRO A 139 12.83 4.48 -14.78
C PRO A 139 14.16 4.86 -15.42
N LEU A 140 15.03 3.89 -15.65
CA LEU A 140 16.23 4.07 -16.47
C LEU A 140 15.87 3.93 -17.94
N SER A 141 16.42 4.81 -18.79
CA SER A 141 16.25 4.78 -20.23
C SER A 141 16.94 3.54 -20.81
N ILE A 142 16.21 2.81 -21.64
CA ILE A 142 16.73 1.75 -22.50
C ILE A 142 16.52 2.28 -23.91
N GLU A 143 17.58 2.82 -24.53
CA GLU A 143 17.54 3.11 -25.96
C GLU A 143 17.70 1.78 -26.67
N THR A 144 16.59 1.14 -27.02
CA THR A 144 16.64 -0.03 -27.90
C THR A 144 17.00 0.47 -29.29
N ILE A 145 18.25 0.30 -29.71
CA ILE A 145 18.60 0.34 -31.13
C ILE A 145 17.79 -0.77 -31.83
N GLY A 146 16.69 -0.37 -32.47
CA GLY A 146 15.93 -1.17 -33.42
C GLY A 146 14.85 -2.06 -32.83
N ASP A 147 13.63 -1.54 -32.72
CA ASP A 147 12.44 -2.34 -33.06
C ASP A 147 11.32 -1.46 -33.66
N ASP A 148 11.58 -0.98 -34.88
CA ASP A 148 10.57 -0.45 -35.82
C ASP A 148 9.67 -1.56 -36.40
N ARG A 149 9.36 -2.62 -35.64
CA ARG A 149 8.47 -3.70 -36.09
C ARG A 149 7.49 -4.17 -35.03
N LYS A 150 6.48 -3.34 -34.76
CA LYS A 150 5.07 -3.79 -34.72
C LYS A 150 4.10 -2.61 -34.69
N GLY A 151 3.59 -2.26 -35.87
CA GLY A 151 2.49 -1.31 -36.02
C GLY A 151 2.19 -0.89 -37.46
N GLY A 152 2.44 -1.77 -38.45
CA GLY A 152 1.99 -1.54 -39.82
C GLY A 152 0.48 -1.75 -39.94
N GLY A 153 -0.25 -0.70 -40.33
CA GLY A 153 -1.68 -0.76 -40.57
C GLY A 153 -2.24 0.52 -41.20
N GLY A 154 -2.04 0.66 -42.51
CA GLY A 154 -3.03 1.29 -43.40
C GLY A 154 -2.83 2.76 -43.75
N GLY A 155 -2.60 3.02 -45.04
CA GLY A 155 -2.47 4.35 -45.62
C GLY A 155 -3.79 5.14 -45.69
N ASN A 156 -3.63 6.43 -45.47
CA ASN A 156 -4.18 7.59 -46.18
C ASN A 156 -5.64 7.57 -46.68
N LYS A 157 -6.48 8.44 -46.09
CA LYS A 157 -7.36 9.37 -46.85
C LYS A 157 -7.89 10.49 -45.94
N GLU A 158 -7.69 11.71 -46.43
CA GLU A 158 -8.25 12.96 -45.93
C GLU A 158 -9.77 12.89 -45.74
N ASN A 159 -10.25 13.34 -44.59
CA ASN A 159 -11.43 14.19 -44.49
C ASN A 159 -11.57 14.77 -43.09
N GLY A 160 -11.69 16.09 -43.01
CA GLY A 160 -11.77 16.83 -41.76
C GLY A 160 -12.98 16.46 -40.90
N LYS A 161 -12.75 16.31 -39.59
CA LYS A 161 -13.72 16.58 -38.53
C LYS A 161 -13.05 16.54 -37.16
N ALA A 162 -13.11 17.69 -36.48
CA ALA A 162 -13.00 17.94 -35.04
C ALA A 162 -12.04 17.05 -34.23
N GLU A 163 -10.92 17.65 -33.83
CA GLU A 163 -10.07 17.18 -32.74
C GLU A 163 -10.89 16.96 -31.46
N SER A 164 -11.30 15.71 -31.22
CA SER A 164 -11.54 15.28 -29.85
C SER A 164 -10.16 15.18 -29.19
N LYS A 165 -9.81 16.19 -28.40
CA LYS A 165 -8.66 16.12 -27.49
C LYS A 165 -8.84 14.87 -26.64
N LYS A 166 -8.18 13.77 -27.02
CA LYS A 166 -8.02 12.60 -26.16
C LYS A 166 -7.41 13.14 -24.88
N GLN A 167 -8.19 13.23 -23.80
CA GLN A 167 -7.69 13.60 -22.49
C GLN A 167 -6.55 12.62 -22.20
N LYS A 168 -5.31 13.11 -22.22
CA LYS A 168 -4.17 12.36 -21.68
C LYS A 168 -4.55 12.11 -20.23
N PHE A 169 -4.95 10.87 -19.95
CA PHE A 169 -5.23 10.45 -18.60
C PHE A 169 -3.95 10.72 -17.82
N GLY A 170 -4.03 11.58 -16.81
CA GLY A 170 -2.88 11.91 -15.99
C GLY A 170 -2.30 10.66 -15.33
N THR A 171 -1.17 10.84 -14.66
CA THR A 171 -0.58 9.80 -13.84
C THR A 171 -1.61 9.21 -12.87
N GLN A 172 -1.45 7.97 -12.40
CA GLN A 172 -2.40 7.35 -11.47
C GLN A 172 -2.69 8.25 -10.25
N THR A 173 -1.71 9.06 -9.84
CA THR A 173 -1.83 10.15 -8.85
C THR A 173 -2.84 11.24 -9.23
N ASP A 174 -2.88 11.68 -10.49
CA ASP A 174 -3.83 12.69 -10.98
C ASP A 174 -5.27 12.17 -10.96
N TRP A 175 -5.47 10.88 -11.26
CA TRP A 175 -6.79 10.27 -11.18
C TRP A 175 -7.31 10.22 -9.75
N TRP A 176 -6.45 9.91 -8.77
CA TRP A 176 -6.82 9.91 -7.35
C TRP A 176 -7.03 11.32 -6.80
N GLN A 177 -6.25 12.31 -7.21
CA GLN A 177 -6.51 13.71 -6.86
C GLN A 177 -7.85 14.20 -7.44
N ARG A 178 -8.23 13.71 -8.63
CA ARG A 178 -9.49 14.07 -9.29
C ARG A 178 -10.72 13.40 -8.69
N ILE A 179 -10.61 12.16 -8.20
CA ILE A 179 -11.73 11.42 -7.57
C ILE A 179 -11.80 11.67 -6.06
N GLY A 180 -10.66 11.92 -5.42
CA GLY A 180 -10.57 12.30 -4.02
C GLY A 180 -11.08 13.72 -3.80
N ARG A 181 -12.41 13.88 -3.73
CA ARG A 181 -13.06 15.07 -3.19
C ARG A 181 -12.63 15.31 -1.73
N TRP A 182 -11.52 15.99 -1.48
CA TRP A 182 -11.21 16.56 -0.17
C TRP A 182 -10.48 17.89 -0.35
N ARG A 183 -11.24 18.98 -0.13
CA ARG A 183 -10.72 20.23 0.44
C ARG A 183 -10.44 20.00 1.92
#